data_AF-A0A7Z9WQ16-F1
#
_entry.id   AF-A0A7Z9WQ16-F1
#
_cell.length_a   1.000
_cell.length_b   1.000
_cell.length_c   1.000
_cell.angle_alpha   90.00
_cell.angle_beta   90.00
_cell.angle_gamma   90.00
#
_symmetry.space_group_name_H-M   'P 1'
#
loop_
_entity.id
_entity.type
_entity.pdbx_description
1 polymer ?
#
loop_
_entity_poly.entity_id
_entity_poly.type
_entity_poly.pdbx_seq_one_letter_code
_entity_poly.pdbx_strand_id
1 'polypeptide(L)'
;MSMKVMVVDERKRPFEGPYVLRLGGWTLERYLAEAPEHLIWEFVRGEVVMYSPATAEHQRLVKFSLRLLDGYCEAKGWGEVLTGPAAIQIL
;
A
#
# COMPACT_ATOMS: atom_id res chain seq x y z
N MET A 1 -17.41 -10.53 -8.89
CA MET A 1 -16.45 -10.91 -9.95
C MET A 1 -15.11 -10.27 -9.62
N SER A 2 -14.02 -11.02 -9.55
CA SER A 2 -12.67 -10.46 -9.36
C SER A 2 -12.12 -10.00 -10.71
N MET A 3 -11.73 -8.73 -10.83
CA MET A 3 -11.08 -8.19 -12.03
C MET A 3 -9.62 -8.66 -12.05
N LYS A 4 -9.19 -9.34 -13.11
CA LYS A 4 -7.80 -9.78 -13.30
C LYS A 4 -7.07 -8.77 -14.18
N VAL A 5 -6.00 -8.17 -13.67
CA VAL A 5 -5.14 -7.23 -14.39
C VAL A 5 -3.78 -7.89 -14.61
N MET A 6 -3.25 -7.79 -15.83
CA MET A 6 -1.91 -8.26 -16.20
C MET A 6 -1.12 -7.09 -16.79
N VAL A 7 0.07 -6.82 -16.23
CA VAL A 7 0.98 -5.78 -16.72
C VAL A 7 1.92 -6.40 -17.75
N VAL A 8 2.01 -5.79 -18.93
CA VAL A 8 2.88 -6.24 -20.02
C VAL A 8 3.72 -5.08 -20.56
N ASP A 9 4.86 -5.41 -21.15
CA ASP A 9 5.70 -4.45 -21.88
C ASP A 9 5.12 -4.09 -23.27
N GLU A 10 5.80 -3.19 -24.00
CA GLU A 10 5.40 -2.79 -25.37
C GLU A 10 5.36 -3.97 -26.36
N ARG A 11 6.04 -5.09 -26.03
CA ARG A 11 6.08 -6.32 -26.83
C ARG A 11 5.06 -7.36 -26.35
N LYS A 12 4.14 -6.98 -25.45
CA LYS A 12 3.10 -7.84 -24.85
C LYS A 12 3.66 -9.00 -24.02
N ARG A 13 4.86 -8.87 -23.46
CA ARG A 13 5.44 -9.86 -22.53
C ARG A 13 5.13 -9.47 -21.08
N PRO A 14 4.91 -10.42 -20.15
CA PRO A 14 4.74 -10.10 -18.74
C PRO A 14 5.87 -9.20 -18.23
N PHE A 15 5.50 -8.11 -17.56
CA PHE A 15 6.47 -7.21 -16.97
C PHE A 15 6.92 -7.75 -15.61
N GLU A 16 8.21 -8.05 -15.46
CA GLU A 16 8.77 -8.68 -14.24
C GLU A 16 9.45 -7.69 -13.28
N GLY A 17 9.54 -6.40 -13.64
CA GLY A 17 10.15 -5.38 -12.80
C GLY A 17 9.19 -4.80 -11.76
N PRO A 18 9.70 -3.94 -10.85
CA PRO A 18 8.87 -3.10 -10.00
C PRO A 18 7.98 -2.19 -10.85
N TYR A 19 6.71 -2.08 -10.47
CA TYR A 19 5.73 -1.26 -11.20
C TYR A 19 4.84 -0.48 -10.24
N VAL A 20 4.25 0.59 -10.77
CA VAL A 20 3.18 1.35 -10.14
C VAL A 20 2.08 1.56 -11.17
N LEU A 21 0.86 1.11 -10.86
CA LEU A 21 -0.32 1.40 -11.67
C LEU A 21 -1.11 2.52 -11.00
N ARG A 22 -1.53 3.52 -11.78
CA ARG A 22 -2.40 4.62 -11.33
C ARG A 22 -3.66 4.64 -12.19
N LEU A 23 -4.81 4.46 -11.57
CA LEU A 23 -6.11 4.49 -12.24
C LEU A 23 -6.91 5.69 -11.72
N GLY A 24 -7.09 6.70 -12.57
CA GLY A 24 -7.91 7.87 -12.25
C GLY A 24 -9.41 7.61 -12.32
N GLY A 25 -10.21 8.58 -11.86
CA GLY A 25 -11.67 8.53 -11.92
C GLY A 25 -12.32 7.82 -10.74
N TRP A 26 -11.61 7.66 -9.63
CA TRP A 26 -12.12 7.10 -8.39
C TRP A 26 -12.58 8.19 -7.43
N THR A 27 -13.59 7.89 -6.62
CA THR A 27 -13.92 8.68 -5.42
C THR A 27 -13.43 7.96 -4.17
N LEU A 28 -13.35 8.66 -3.04
CA LEU A 28 -12.96 8.06 -1.76
C LEU A 28 -13.99 7.00 -1.33
N GLU A 29 -15.27 7.30 -1.47
CA GLU A 29 -16.37 6.40 -1.09
C GLU A 29 -16.29 5.11 -1.90
N ARG A 30 -16.04 5.22 -3.20
CA ARG A 30 -15.85 4.08 -4.09
C ARG A 30 -14.65 3.25 -3.67
N TYR A 31 -13.53 3.90 -3.39
CA TYR A 31 -12.32 3.21 -2.91
C TYR A 31 -12.59 2.42 -1.63
N LEU A 32 -13.21 3.05 -0.62
CA LEU A 32 -13.52 2.38 0.66
C LEU A 32 -14.51 1.22 0.51
N ALA A 33 -15.41 1.27 -0.48
CA ALA A 33 -16.40 0.23 -0.72
C ALA A 33 -15.88 -0.92 -1.61
N GLU A 34 -15.05 -0.62 -2.61
CA GLU A 34 -14.66 -1.57 -3.66
C GLU A 34 -13.22 -2.07 -3.55
N ALA A 35 -12.32 -1.35 -2.87
CA ALA A 35 -10.92 -1.77 -2.77
C ALA A 35 -10.81 -3.07 -1.97
N PRO A 36 -10.17 -4.11 -2.51
CA PRO A 36 -10.07 -5.39 -1.84
C PRO A 36 -9.10 -5.32 -0.65
N GLU A 37 -9.57 -5.72 0.53
CA GLU A 37 -8.80 -5.72 1.79
C GLU A 37 -7.51 -6.57 1.72
N HIS A 38 -7.51 -7.63 0.91
CA HIS A 38 -6.37 -8.54 0.77
C HIS A 38 -5.28 -8.05 -0.20
N LEU A 39 -5.47 -6.89 -0.85
CA LEU A 39 -4.46 -6.27 -1.71
C LEU A 39 -4.10 -4.88 -1.19
N ILE A 40 -2.87 -4.45 -1.49
CA ILE A 40 -2.38 -3.14 -1.08
C ILE A 40 -2.74 -2.14 -2.18
N TRP A 41 -3.84 -1.41 -1.96
CA TRP A 41 -4.30 -0.31 -2.80
C TRP A 41 -4.23 0.97 -1.98
N GLU A 42 -3.89 2.07 -2.63
CA GLU A 42 -3.91 3.40 -2.00
C GLU A 42 -4.78 4.35 -2.81
N PHE A 43 -5.49 5.25 -2.12
CA PHE A 43 -6.25 6.31 -2.76
C PHE A 43 -5.52 7.65 -2.64
N VAL A 44 -5.22 8.27 -3.78
CA VAL A 44 -4.50 9.54 -3.85
C VAL A 44 -5.20 10.47 -4.83
N ARG A 45 -5.88 11.50 -4.32
CA ARG A 45 -6.47 12.61 -5.12
C ARG A 45 -7.34 12.14 -6.29
N GLY A 46 -8.21 11.16 -6.07
CA GLY A 46 -9.11 10.64 -7.11
C GLY A 46 -8.52 9.51 -7.96
N GLU A 47 -7.34 9.02 -7.58
CA GLU A 47 -6.68 7.88 -8.21
C GLU A 47 -6.55 6.72 -7.24
N VAL A 48 -6.64 5.50 -7.77
CA VAL A 48 -6.18 4.29 -7.07
C VAL A 48 -4.79 3.93 -7.56
N VAL A 49 -3.89 3.71 -6.60
CA VAL A 49 -2.49 3.35 -6.82
C VAL A 49 -2.27 1.91 -6.35
N MET A 50 -1.66 1.10 -7.21
CA MET A 50 -1.29 -0.30 -6.91
C MET A 50 0.21 -0.48 -7.12
N TYR A 51 0.90 -0.99 -6.10
CA TYR A 51 2.34 -1.20 -6.10
C TYR A 51 2.69 -2.66 -6.38
N SER A 52 3.87 -2.91 -6.94
CA SER A 52 4.48 -4.24 -6.88
C SER A 52 4.73 -4.67 -5.43
N PRO A 53 4.74 -5.99 -5.14
CA PRO A 53 5.00 -6.49 -3.79
C PRO A 53 6.31 -5.96 -3.17
N ALA A 54 6.27 -5.64 -1.88
CA ALA A 54 7.46 -5.22 -1.15
C ALA A 54 8.49 -6.36 -1.04
N THR A 55 9.77 -6.03 -1.20
CA THR A 55 10.86 -7.01 -1.04
C THR A 55 11.07 -7.37 0.43
N ALA A 56 11.71 -8.52 0.68
CA ALA A 56 12.08 -8.92 2.04
C ALA A 56 13.07 -7.93 2.69
N GLU A 57 13.91 -7.27 1.89
CA GLU A 57 14.81 -6.22 2.37
C GLU A 57 14.04 -5.01 2.89
N HIS A 58 13.06 -4.53 2.12
CA HIS A 58 12.15 -3.47 2.55
C HIS A 58 11.46 -3.84 3.87
N GLN A 59 10.92 -5.06 3.97
CA GLN A 59 10.23 -5.53 5.18
C GLN A 59 11.15 -5.59 6.41
N ARG A 60 12.43 -5.98 6.25
CA ARG A 60 13.40 -5.94 7.35
C ARG A 60 13.67 -4.53 7.84
N LEU A 61 13.78 -3.56 6.91
CA LEU A 61 13.99 -2.16 7.25
C LEU A 61 12.78 -1.56 7.97
N VAL A 62 11.56 -1.78 7.45
CA VAL A 62 10.32 -1.33 8.09
C VAL A 62 10.20 -1.89 9.49
N LYS A 63 10.47 -3.19 9.68
CA LYS A 63 10.47 -3.83 11.00
C LYS A 63 11.47 -3.18 11.96
N PHE A 64 12.68 -2.88 11.51
CA PHE A 64 13.68 -2.21 12.34
C PHE A 64 13.18 -0.84 12.81
N SER A 65 12.70 -0.02 11.88
CA SER A 65 12.20 1.33 12.16
C SER A 65 10.98 1.30 13.10
N LEU A 66 10.03 0.40 12.84
CA LEU A 66 8.84 0.26 13.69
C LEU A 66 9.23 -0.07 15.12
N ARG A 67 10.11 -1.07 15.32
CA ARG A 67 10.53 -1.45 16.68
C ARG A 67 11.24 -0.33 17.43
N LEU A 68 12.03 0.49 16.72
CA LEU A 68 12.72 1.62 17.33
C LEU A 68 11.74 2.70 17.78
N LEU A 69 10.80 3.09 16.91
CA LEU A 69 9.82 4.14 17.19
C LEU A 69 8.81 3.69 18.24
N ASP A 70 8.24 2.51 18.06
CA ASP A 70 7.19 1.97 18.93
C ASP A 70 7.72 1.77 20.36
N GLY A 71 8.88 1.12 20.50
CA GLY A 71 9.50 0.95 21.83
C GLY A 71 9.89 2.27 22.49
N TYR A 72 10.27 3.29 21.71
CA TYR A 72 10.54 4.63 22.24
C TYR A 72 9.25 5.33 22.70
N CYS A 73 8.19 5.29 21.90
CA CYS A 73 6.89 5.86 22.26
C CYS A 73 6.28 5.19 23.49
N GLU A 74 6.38 3.86 23.59
CA GLU A 74 5.96 3.08 24.76
C GLU A 74 6.72 3.53 26.01
N ALA A 75 8.05 3.58 25.95
CA ALA A 75 8.88 3.99 27.08
C ALA A 75 8.64 5.43 27.55
N LYS A 76 8.13 6.30 26.66
CA LYS A 76 7.81 7.70 26.98
C LYS A 76 6.33 7.96 27.28
N GLY A 77 5.46 6.97 27.07
CA GLY A 77 4.01 7.15 27.15
C GLY A 77 3.48 8.14 26.11
N TRP A 78 4.06 8.18 24.90
CA TRP A 78 3.74 9.16 23.86
C TRP A 78 2.64 8.70 22.88
N GLY A 79 1.98 7.60 23.18
CA GLY A 79 0.91 7.04 22.37
C GLY A 79 1.35 5.84 21.55
N GLU A 80 0.61 5.56 20.48
CA GLU A 80 0.72 4.34 19.67
C GLU A 80 1.39 4.61 18.31
N VAL A 81 2.15 3.64 17.81
CA VAL A 81 2.72 3.65 16.46
C VAL A 81 2.05 2.57 15.62
N LEU A 82 1.36 2.98 14.56
CA LEU A 82 0.73 2.08 13.60
C LEU A 82 1.64 1.82 12.39
N THR A 83 1.50 0.64 11.77
CA THR A 83 2.20 0.28 10.52
C THR A 83 1.22 -0.28 9.50
N GLY A 84 1.59 -0.23 8.22
CA GLY A 84 0.77 -0.76 7.14
C GLY A 84 0.84 -2.30 7.02
N PRO A 85 -0.02 -2.89 6.17
CA PRO A 85 -1.00 -2.22 5.33
C PRO A 85 -2.27 -1.86 6.11
N ALA A 86 -2.63 -0.58 6.11
CA ALA A 86 -3.89 -0.09 6.66
C ALA A 86 -4.36 1.09 5.80
N ALA A 87 -5.65 1.11 5.44
CA ALA A 87 -6.26 2.31 4.87
C ALA A 87 -6.47 3.30 6.03
N ILE A 88 -5.53 4.23 6.19
CA ILE A 88 -5.60 5.23 7.26
C ILE A 88 -6.26 6.49 6.69
N GLN A 89 -7.43 6.82 7.22
CA GLN A 89 -7.96 8.18 7.11
C GLN A 89 -7.45 8.97 8.32
N ILE A 90 -6.43 9.81 8.09
CA ILE A 90 -6.03 10.80 9.10
C ILE A 90 -7.10 11.90 9.06
N LEU A 91 -7.87 11.99 10.15
CA LEU A 91 -8.93 12.98 10.35
C LEU A 91 -8.34 14.38 10.59
#